data_AF-A0AA50DXF8-F1
#
_entry.id   AF-A0AA50DXF8-F1
#
_cell.length_a   1.000
_cell.length_b   1.000
_cell.length_c   1.000
_cell.angle_alpha   90.00
_cell.angle_beta   90.00
_cell.angle_gamma   90.00
#
_symmetry.space_group_name_H-M   'P 1'
#
loop_
_entity.id
_entity.type
_entity.pdbx_description
1 polymer ?
#
loop_
_entity_poly.entity_id
_entity_poly.type
_entity_poly.pdbx_seq_one_letter_code
_entity_poly.pdbx_strand_id
1 'polypeptide(L)'
;MTWVVGNAVEQAFEPLMEQLNQVKGLTVNLAPLNSDYWGQEITVTGLLTGQDLIAKLAGRDLGDGILLPALMLKHDDTRFLDDLRVADVAQKLGTTIYPVANVASLLEHCVQPMAVSRHC
;
A
#
# COMPACT_ATOMS: atom_id res chain seq x y z
N MET A 1 -5.04 0.31 8.80
CA MET A 1 -4.49 0.57 7.44
C MET A 1 -3.81 -0.68 6.87
N THR A 2 -3.62 -0.75 5.55
CA THR A 2 -3.00 -1.90 4.86
C THR A 2 -1.72 -1.49 4.12
N TRP A 3 -0.60 -2.14 4.40
CA TRP A 3 0.69 -1.92 3.74
C TRP A 3 0.91 -2.94 2.63
N VAL A 4 0.96 -2.46 1.38
CA VAL A 4 1.13 -3.31 0.20
C VAL A 4 2.60 -3.51 -0.11
N VAL A 5 3.00 -4.77 -0.25
CA VAL A 5 4.38 -5.16 -0.58
C VAL A 5 4.40 -6.29 -1.60
N GLY A 6 5.53 -6.48 -2.28
CA GLY A 6 5.75 -7.70 -3.06
C GLY A 6 5.89 -8.91 -2.12
N ASN A 7 5.35 -10.06 -2.49
CA ASN A 7 5.39 -11.26 -1.65
C ASN A 7 6.81 -11.79 -1.38
N ALA A 8 7.82 -11.37 -2.15
CA ALA A 8 9.21 -11.73 -1.90
C ALA A 8 9.75 -11.28 -0.53
N VAL A 9 9.12 -10.29 0.13
CA VAL A 9 9.55 -9.77 1.44
C VAL A 9 8.63 -10.16 2.58
N GLU A 10 7.59 -10.95 2.33
CA GLU A 10 6.55 -11.30 3.32
C GLU A 10 7.15 -11.81 4.63
N GLN A 11 7.94 -12.89 4.57
CA GLN A 11 8.58 -13.48 5.75
C GLN A 11 9.57 -12.54 6.42
N ALA A 12 10.33 -11.78 5.63
CA ALA A 12 11.31 -10.84 6.16
C ALA A 12 10.67 -9.69 6.96
N PHE A 13 9.40 -9.37 6.68
CA PHE A 13 8.69 -8.27 7.31
C PHE A 13 7.87 -8.69 8.53
N GLU A 14 7.74 -9.99 8.82
CA GLU A 14 7.01 -10.48 10.01
C GLU A 14 7.46 -9.80 11.31
N PRO A 15 8.77 -9.71 11.65
CA PRO A 15 9.19 -9.07 12.90
C PRO A 15 8.87 -7.57 12.93
N LEU A 16 8.87 -6.91 11.77
CA LEU A 16 8.52 -5.50 11.66
C LEU A 16 7.02 -5.29 11.89
N MET A 17 6.18 -6.18 11.35
CA MET A 17 4.74 -6.15 11.55
C MET A 17 4.35 -6.39 13.01
N GLU A 18 5.07 -7.29 13.69
CA GLU A 18 4.91 -7.48 15.14
C GLU A 18 5.21 -6.19 15.90
N GLN A 19 6.35 -5.56 15.62
CA GLN A 19 6.76 -4.31 16.29
C GLN A 19 5.80 -3.16 16.04
N LEU A 20 5.35 -2.96 14.79
CA LEU A 20 4.41 -1.91 14.43
C LEU A 20 3.07 -2.09 15.17
N ASN A 21 2.56 -3.31 15.26
CA ASN A 21 1.29 -3.59 15.93
C ASN A 21 1.38 -3.61 17.47
N GLN A 22 2.57 -3.50 18.07
CA GLN A 22 2.69 -3.21 19.52
C GLN A 22 2.43 -1.73 19.86
N VAL A 23 2.42 -0.84 18.86
CA VAL A 23 2.15 0.59 19.09
C VAL A 23 0.67 0.80 19.36
N LYS A 24 0.33 1.30 20.55
CA LYS A 24 -1.05 1.54 20.95
C LYS A 24 -1.74 2.51 19.99
N GLY A 25 -2.89 2.10 19.46
CA GLY A 25 -3.68 2.91 18.53
C GLY A 25 -3.22 2.80 17.07
N LEU A 26 -2.23 1.96 16.78
CA LEU A 26 -1.82 1.62 15.43
C LEU A 26 -2.28 0.20 15.08
N THR A 27 -2.83 0.03 13.88
CA THR A 27 -3.11 -1.30 13.32
C THR A 27 -2.71 -1.30 11.85
N VAL A 28 -1.71 -2.11 11.53
CA VAL A 28 -1.18 -2.27 10.18
C VAL A 28 -1.36 -3.72 9.75
N ASN A 29 -2.03 -3.93 8.61
CA ASN A 29 -2.13 -5.21 7.94
C ASN A 29 -1.09 -5.27 6.82
N LEU A 30 -0.34 -6.37 6.70
CA LEU A 30 0.54 -6.57 5.55
C LEU A 30 -0.25 -7.22 4.41
N ALA A 31 -0.12 -6.69 3.20
CA ALA A 31 -0.68 -7.25 1.98
C ALA A 31 0.46 -7.64 1.02
N PRO A 32 1.04 -8.83 1.17
CA PRO A 32 2.02 -9.38 0.25
C PRO A 32 1.34 -9.85 -1.04
N LEU A 33 1.75 -9.32 -2.18
CA LEU A 33 1.16 -9.62 -3.49
C LEU A 33 2.22 -10.13 -4.47
N ASN A 34 1.80 -11.03 -5.36
CA ASN A 34 2.52 -11.34 -6.58
C ASN A 34 1.96 -10.49 -7.75
N SER A 35 2.75 -10.28 -8.80
CA SER A 35 2.28 -9.60 -10.01
C SER A 35 1.78 -10.61 -11.06
N ASP A 36 0.48 -10.59 -11.29
CA ASP A 36 -0.13 -11.35 -12.39
C ASP A 36 0.17 -10.66 -13.73
N TYR A 37 0.37 -9.34 -13.73
CA TYR A 37 0.77 -8.56 -14.92
C TYR A 37 2.08 -9.09 -15.54
N TRP A 38 3.07 -9.45 -14.70
CA TRP A 38 4.33 -10.05 -15.15
C TRP A 38 4.32 -11.59 -15.18
N GLY A 39 3.21 -12.23 -14.79
CA GLY A 39 3.09 -13.68 -14.69
C GLY A 39 4.06 -14.33 -13.69
N GLN A 40 4.42 -13.62 -12.61
CA GLN A 40 5.41 -14.10 -11.64
C GLN A 40 4.73 -14.60 -10.36
N GLU A 41 5.19 -15.75 -9.86
CA GLU A 41 4.76 -16.29 -8.56
C GLU A 41 5.41 -15.54 -7.39
N ILE A 42 6.68 -15.12 -7.55
CA ILE A 42 7.43 -14.33 -6.58
C ILE A 42 7.76 -12.98 -7.18
N THR A 43 7.41 -11.90 -6.48
CA THR A 43 7.51 -10.53 -6.97
C THR A 43 8.13 -9.63 -5.90
N VAL A 44 9.16 -8.89 -6.30
CA VAL A 44 9.71 -7.79 -5.48
C VAL A 44 8.76 -6.58 -5.52
N THR A 45 8.72 -5.82 -4.43
CA THR A 45 7.77 -4.71 -4.24
C THR A 45 7.69 -3.74 -5.41
N GLY A 46 8.82 -3.38 -6.04
CA GLY A 46 8.84 -2.39 -7.14
C GLY A 46 8.25 -2.84 -8.47
N LEU A 47 7.90 -4.12 -8.61
CA LEU A 47 7.31 -4.64 -9.84
C LEU A 47 5.78 -4.78 -9.78
N LEU A 48 5.16 -4.49 -8.63
CA LEU A 48 3.70 -4.48 -8.53
C LEU A 48 3.10 -3.33 -9.36
N THR A 49 1.97 -3.61 -10.00
CA THR A 49 1.26 -2.69 -10.88
C THR A 49 -0.09 -2.24 -10.31
N GLY A 50 -0.71 -1.21 -10.92
CA GLY A 50 -2.04 -0.79 -10.50
C GLY A 50 -3.09 -1.89 -10.70
N GLN A 51 -2.95 -2.67 -11.78
CA GLN A 51 -3.80 -3.84 -12.04
C GLN A 51 -3.70 -4.90 -10.96
N ASP A 52 -2.49 -5.21 -10.48
CA ASP A 52 -2.29 -6.19 -9.41
C ASP A 52 -3.01 -5.76 -8.13
N LEU A 53 -2.89 -4.48 -7.76
CA LEU A 53 -3.58 -3.93 -6.60
C LEU A 53 -5.10 -4.04 -6.74
N ILE A 54 -5.66 -3.63 -7.88
CA ILE A 54 -7.11 -3.71 -8.12
C ILE A 54 -7.59 -5.16 -8.01
N ALA A 55 -6.92 -6.09 -8.70
CA ALA A 55 -7.32 -7.48 -8.78
C ALA A 55 -7.26 -8.19 -7.42
N LYS A 56 -6.23 -7.92 -6.62
CA LYS A 56 -5.99 -8.64 -5.35
C LYS A 56 -6.63 -7.99 -4.14
N LEU A 57 -6.94 -6.69 -4.20
CA LEU A 57 -7.45 -5.92 -3.06
C LEU A 57 -8.93 -5.54 -3.16
N ALA A 58 -9.55 -5.63 -4.35
CA ALA A 58 -10.97 -5.32 -4.50
C ALA A 58 -11.84 -6.15 -3.54
N GLY A 59 -12.72 -5.46 -2.81
CA GLY A 59 -13.65 -6.10 -1.85
C GLY A 59 -13.03 -6.56 -0.53
N ARG A 60 -11.73 -6.32 -0.29
CA ARG A 60 -11.09 -6.58 1.01
C ARG A 60 -11.30 -5.40 1.98
N ASP A 61 -11.20 -5.69 3.27
CA ASP A 61 -11.07 -4.63 4.29
C ASP A 61 -9.65 -4.05 4.25
N LEU A 62 -9.55 -2.77 3.86
CA LEU A 62 -8.30 -2.03 3.72
C LEU A 62 -8.05 -1.08 4.90
N GLY A 63 -8.92 -1.12 5.92
CA GLY A 63 -8.92 -0.19 7.05
C GLY A 63 -8.93 1.26 6.57
N ASP A 64 -8.10 2.10 7.18
CA ASP A 64 -8.04 3.54 6.92
C ASP A 64 -7.38 3.94 5.58
N GLY A 65 -6.91 2.95 4.81
CA GLY A 65 -6.29 3.15 3.51
C GLY A 65 -5.06 2.28 3.25
N ILE A 66 -4.51 2.45 2.05
CA ILE A 66 -3.33 1.72 1.57
C ILE A 66 -2.08 2.57 1.77
N LEU A 67 -1.07 2.00 2.41
CA LEU A 67 0.30 2.51 2.41
C LEU A 67 1.01 1.92 1.19
N LEU A 68 1.37 2.77 0.23
CA LEU A 68 1.92 2.38 -1.06
C LEU A 68 3.39 2.78 -1.19
N PRO A 69 4.35 1.84 -1.18
CA PRO A 69 5.74 2.16 -1.47
C PRO A 69 5.90 2.94 -2.78
N ALA A 70 6.46 4.15 -2.71
CA ALA A 70 6.61 5.03 -3.88
C ALA A 70 7.48 4.40 -4.99
N LEU A 71 8.31 3.41 -4.65
CA LEU A 71 9.09 2.61 -5.59
C LEU A 71 8.24 1.76 -6.56
N MET A 72 6.92 1.63 -6.33
CA MET A 72 5.97 1.01 -7.28
C MET A 72 5.57 1.97 -8.41
N LEU A 73 5.91 3.26 -8.27
CA LEU A 73 5.55 4.30 -9.22
C LEU A 73 6.71 4.60 -10.16
N LYS A 74 6.39 5.08 -11.37
CA LYS A 74 7.38 5.65 -12.29
C LYS A 74 8.04 6.87 -11.62
N HIS A 75 9.31 7.10 -11.94
CA HIS A 75 10.12 8.14 -11.31
C HIS A 75 9.48 9.53 -11.50
N ASP A 76 9.33 10.28 -10.40
CA ASP A 76 8.67 11.59 -10.34
C ASP A 76 7.26 11.64 -10.98
N ASP A 77 6.54 10.53 -10.91
CA ASP A 77 5.20 10.38 -11.48
C ASP A 77 4.21 9.84 -10.43
N THR A 78 2.91 9.92 -10.74
CA THR A 78 1.81 9.31 -9.97
C THR A 78 1.25 8.07 -10.68
N ARG A 79 1.99 7.55 -11.66
CA ARG A 79 1.63 6.36 -12.43
C ARG A 79 2.41 5.13 -11.97
N PHE A 80 1.72 4.00 -11.91
CA PHE A 80 2.34 2.68 -11.80
C PHE A 80 3.08 2.32 -13.09
N LEU A 81 3.81 1.20 -13.09
CA LEU A 81 4.52 0.71 -14.27
C LEU A 81 3.59 0.38 -15.45
N ASP A 82 2.33 0.04 -15.18
CA ASP A 82 1.27 -0.25 -16.17
C ASP A 82 0.43 0.99 -16.56
N ASP A 83 0.96 2.20 -16.32
CA ASP A 83 0.37 3.49 -16.69
C ASP A 83 -0.93 3.91 -15.98
N LEU A 84 -1.47 3.07 -15.10
CA LEU A 84 -2.57 3.47 -14.22
C LEU A 84 -2.11 4.55 -13.24
N ARG A 85 -2.96 5.55 -12.98
CA ARG A 85 -2.68 6.58 -11.97
C ARG A 85 -3.12 6.08 -10.60
N VAL A 86 -2.41 6.52 -9.55
CA VAL A 86 -2.78 6.24 -8.15
C VAL A 86 -4.24 6.64 -7.86
N ALA A 87 -4.71 7.78 -8.40
CA ALA A 87 -6.08 8.23 -8.22
C ALA A 87 -7.12 7.25 -8.80
N ASP A 88 -6.85 6.65 -9.97
CA ASP A 88 -7.77 5.71 -10.61
C ASP A 88 -7.84 4.39 -9.82
N VAL A 89 -6.69 3.93 -9.30
CA VAL A 89 -6.60 2.74 -8.45
C VAL A 89 -7.32 2.97 -7.12
N ALA A 90 -7.10 4.13 -6.48
CA ALA A 90 -7.79 4.53 -5.24
C ALA A 90 -9.31 4.56 -5.43
N GLN A 91 -9.78 5.16 -6.53
CA GLN A 91 -11.21 5.20 -6.87
C GLN A 91 -11.78 3.80 -7.05
N LYS A 92 -11.09 2.91 -7.79
CA LYS A 92 -11.56 1.53 -8.02
C LYS A 92 -11.59 0.69 -6.75
N LEU A 93 -10.67 0.92 -5.82
CA LEU A 93 -10.61 0.22 -4.53
C LEU A 93 -11.51 0.85 -3.46
N GLY A 94 -12.06 2.03 -3.71
CA GLY A 94 -12.92 2.73 -2.75
C GLY A 94 -12.19 3.15 -1.49
N THR A 95 -10.87 3.40 -1.57
CA THR A 95 -10.05 3.76 -0.40
C THR A 95 -8.96 4.76 -0.78
N THR A 96 -8.43 5.46 0.23
CA THR A 96 -7.30 6.39 0.04
C THR A 96 -6.00 5.60 -0.10
N ILE A 97 -5.14 6.04 -1.01
CA ILE A 97 -3.79 5.51 -1.18
C ILE A 97 -2.79 6.58 -0.78
N TYR A 98 -1.86 6.23 0.11
CA TYR A 98 -0.82 7.10 0.64
C TYR A 98 0.55 6.62 0.12
N PRO A 99 1.14 7.29 -0.89
CA PRO A 99 2.50 7.00 -1.32
C PRO A 99 3.51 7.24 -0.20
N VAL A 100 4.30 6.23 0.14
CA VAL A 100 5.35 6.29 1.17
C VAL A 100 6.72 6.09 0.53
N ALA A 101 7.56 7.12 0.60
CA ALA A 101 8.91 7.09 0.00
C ALA A 101 9.98 6.65 1.00
N ASN A 102 9.74 6.86 2.29
CA ASN A 102 10.68 6.57 3.36
C ASN A 102 9.97 6.36 4.71
N VAL A 103 10.74 6.00 5.73
CA VAL A 103 10.23 5.77 7.10
C VAL A 103 9.54 7.02 7.68
N ALA A 104 10.03 8.23 7.38
CA ALA A 104 9.39 9.45 7.88
C ALA A 104 7.98 9.60 7.32
N SER A 105 7.79 9.44 6.00
CA SER A 105 6.46 9.49 5.38
C SER A 105 5.52 8.40 5.91
N LEU A 106 6.05 7.21 6.22
CA LEU A 106 5.27 6.14 6.85
C LEU A 106 4.74 6.58 8.22
N LEU A 107 5.63 7.11 9.07
CA LEU A 107 5.28 7.57 10.41
C LEU A 107 4.30 8.74 10.40
N GLU A 108 4.47 9.69 9.48
CA GLU A 108 3.53 10.81 9.32
C GLU A 108 2.10 10.32 9.05
N HIS A 109 1.93 9.31 8.19
CA HIS A 109 0.63 8.71 7.90
C HIS A 109 0.08 7.83 9.03
N CYS A 110 0.94 7.29 9.90
CA CYS A 110 0.51 6.48 11.05
C CYS A 110 0.17 7.30 12.30
N VAL A 111 0.73 8.50 12.47
CA VAL A 111 0.67 9.26 13.74
C VAL A 111 -0.24 10.49 13.66
N GLN A 112 -0.56 11.00 12.46
CA GLN A 112 -1.49 12.12 12.37
C GLN A 112 -2.92 11.67 12.68
N PRO A 113 -3.64 12.36 13.59
CA PRO A 113 -5.07 12.14 13.74
C PRO A 113 -5.71 12.43 12.39
N MET A 114 -6.35 11.42 11.80
CA MET A 114 -7.12 11.58 10.57
C MET A 114 -8.04 12.79 10.78
N ALA A 115 -7.78 13.86 10.05
CA ALA A 115 -8.67 15.00 10.05
C ALA A 115 -10.04 14.47 9.65
N VAL A 116 -10.95 14.42 10.62
CA VAL A 116 -12.36 14.22 10.37
C VAL A 116 -12.75 15.37 9.46
N SER A 117 -12.87 15.10 8.16
CA SER A 117 -13.54 15.98 7.23
C SER A 117 -14.96 16.13 7.73
N ARG A 118 -15.18 17.16 8.55
CA ARG A 118 -16.50 17.72 8.82
C ARG A 118 -17.04 18.16 7.47
N HIS A 119 -17.86 17.31 6.88
CA HIS A 119 -18.81 17.76 5.88
C HIS A 119 -19.75 18.73 6.61
N CYS A 120 -19.61 20.02 6.28
CA CYS A 120 -20.62 21.02 6.53
C CYS A 120 -21.53 21.08 5.30
#